data_AF-A0A0V8RS08-F1
#
_entry.id   AF-A0A0V8RS08-F1
#
_cell.length_a   1.000
_cell.length_b   1.000
_cell.length_c   1.000
_cell.angle_alpha   90.00
_cell.angle_beta   90.00
_cell.angle_gamma   90.00
#
_symmetry.space_group_name_H-M   'P 1'
#
loop_
_entity.id
_entity.type
_entity.pdbx_description
1 polymer ?
#
loop_
_entity_poly.entity_id
_entity_poly.type
_entity_poly.pdbx_seq_one_letter_code
_entity_poly.pdbx_strand_id
1 'polypeptide(L)'
;MATGRPYSCLLAGAAIGAGVVLAVAGLLLYHYAAGSYKHLYQEAVEYRGLLERYQAVLRELNQSGLLEGYRELARQLPRVRAALEDYRRVLGNASQAAATIEEFYNLTHSSWYNKTMKMLAGLAGNPILAVLLRSKLGLDTQAAGLLAALMAEAQEDTAKAAKIIEALQGLDRQAEKYLATLSRIVEELPPDRLERDLAQALGALQEADKALARLEENPPGKLEARGLAILAAGLALAGAGALLALRRCGP
;
A
#
# COMPACT_ATOMS: atom_id res chain seq x y z
N MET A 1 33.43 -82.57 -11.65
CA MET A 1 33.24 -81.11 -11.62
C MET A 1 31.78 -80.80 -11.96
N ALA A 2 30.90 -80.67 -10.96
CA ALA A 2 29.46 -80.45 -11.14
C ALA A 2 28.88 -79.54 -10.03
N THR A 3 29.62 -78.48 -9.66
CA THR A 3 29.26 -77.59 -8.54
C THR A 3 28.69 -76.23 -8.97
N GLY A 4 28.53 -75.96 -10.27
CA GLY A 4 28.12 -74.64 -10.79
C GLY A 4 26.60 -74.40 -10.97
N ARG A 5 25.75 -75.43 -10.87
CA ARG A 5 24.32 -75.34 -11.23
C ARG A 5 23.40 -74.59 -10.23
N PRO A 6 23.55 -74.68 -8.90
CA PRO A 6 22.58 -74.05 -7.98
C PRO A 6 22.68 -72.51 -7.96
N TYR A 7 23.90 -71.97 -8.12
CA TYR A 7 24.14 -70.54 -8.14
C TYR A 7 23.56 -69.85 -9.39
N SER A 8 23.56 -70.53 -10.54
CA SER A 8 22.97 -69.98 -11.77
C SER A 8 21.45 -69.85 -11.71
N CYS A 9 20.75 -70.74 -11.00
CA CYS A 9 19.30 -70.67 -10.87
C CYS A 9 18.86 -69.59 -9.87
N LEU A 10 19.61 -69.41 -8.78
CA LEU A 10 19.39 -68.30 -7.84
C LEU A 10 19.63 -66.93 -8.47
N LEU A 11 20.69 -66.78 -9.27
CA LEU A 11 20.96 -65.54 -10.00
C LEU A 11 19.89 -65.23 -11.06
N ALA A 12 19.37 -66.25 -11.75
CA ALA A 12 18.28 -66.09 -12.69
C ALA A 12 16.99 -65.63 -12.00
N GLY A 13 16.63 -66.24 -10.86
CA GLY A 13 15.48 -65.82 -10.06
C GLY A 13 15.60 -64.40 -9.50
N ALA A 14 16.79 -64.02 -9.02
CA ALA A 14 17.07 -62.67 -8.54
C ALA A 14 16.99 -61.62 -9.67
N ALA A 15 17.49 -61.95 -10.87
CA ALA A 15 17.38 -61.09 -12.04
C ALA A 15 15.91 -60.92 -12.49
N ILE A 16 15.11 -61.98 -12.48
CA ILE A 16 13.68 -61.89 -12.78
C ILE A 16 12.97 -60.99 -11.77
N GLY A 17 13.21 -61.20 -10.47
CA GLY A 17 12.62 -60.39 -9.40
C GLY A 17 12.99 -58.91 -9.51
N ALA A 18 14.28 -58.60 -9.68
CA ALA A 18 14.74 -57.22 -9.84
C ALA A 18 14.19 -56.57 -11.12
N GLY A 19 14.12 -57.32 -12.23
CA GLY A 19 13.58 -56.84 -13.50
C GLY A 19 12.09 -56.49 -13.42
N VAL A 20 11.28 -57.32 -12.76
CA VAL A 20 9.85 -57.05 -12.54
C VAL A 20 9.63 -55.84 -11.66
N VAL A 21 10.39 -55.69 -10.57
CA VAL A 21 10.29 -54.51 -9.68
C VAL A 21 10.64 -53.23 -10.44
N LEU A 22 11.69 -53.25 -11.27
CA LEU A 22 12.06 -52.11 -12.12
C LEU A 22 10.98 -51.82 -13.17
N ALA A 23 10.38 -52.84 -13.79
CA ALA A 23 9.31 -52.66 -14.76
C ALA A 23 8.07 -52.00 -14.15
N VAL A 24 7.66 -52.44 -12.95
CA VAL A 24 6.55 -51.85 -12.19
C VAL A 24 6.87 -50.41 -11.78
N ALA A 25 8.09 -50.16 -11.28
CA ALA A 25 8.53 -48.82 -10.89
C ALA A 25 8.56 -47.86 -12.09
N GLY A 26 9.05 -48.31 -13.25
CA GLY A 26 9.06 -47.54 -14.50
C GLY A 26 7.64 -47.23 -15.01
N LEU A 27 6.72 -48.19 -14.92
CA LEU A 27 5.31 -48.02 -15.30
C LEU A 27 4.60 -47.00 -14.38
N LEU A 28 4.80 -47.09 -13.07
CA LEU A 28 4.25 -46.14 -12.11
C LEU A 28 4.78 -44.73 -12.33
N LEU A 29 6.09 -44.60 -12.59
CA LEU A 29 6.72 -43.32 -12.86
C LEU A 29 6.22 -42.70 -14.18
N TYR A 30 6.01 -43.52 -15.20
CA TYR A 30 5.40 -43.09 -16.46
C TYR A 30 3.96 -42.59 -16.27
N HIS A 31 3.10 -43.35 -15.58
CA HIS A 31 1.73 -42.94 -15.32
C HIS A 31 1.62 -41.69 -14.44
N TYR A 32 2.48 -41.58 -13.44
CA TYR A 32 2.57 -40.37 -12.61
C TYR A 32 2.98 -39.14 -13.44
N ALA A 33 3.98 -39.30 -14.31
CA ALA A 33 4.47 -38.24 -15.19
C ALA A 33 3.41 -37.79 -16.21
N ALA A 34 2.74 -38.75 -16.86
CA ALA A 34 1.75 -38.50 -17.91
C ALA A 34 0.40 -38.00 -17.37
N GLY A 35 0.05 -38.35 -16.13
CA GLY A 35 -1.20 -37.96 -15.47
C GLY A 35 -1.04 -36.68 -14.64
N SER A 36 -0.90 -36.86 -13.33
CA SER A 36 -0.96 -35.78 -12.34
C SER A 36 0.17 -34.76 -12.48
N TYR A 37 1.39 -35.20 -12.79
CA TYR A 37 2.54 -34.31 -12.87
C TYR A 37 2.46 -33.34 -14.05
N LYS A 38 1.96 -33.80 -15.20
CA LYS A 38 1.80 -32.95 -16.39
C LYS A 38 0.82 -31.79 -16.14
N HIS A 39 -0.30 -32.07 -15.47
CA HIS A 39 -1.29 -31.05 -15.11
C HIS A 39 -0.70 -30.02 -14.15
N LEU A 40 -0.02 -30.48 -13.09
CA LEU A 40 0.64 -29.60 -12.13
C LEU A 40 1.75 -28.76 -12.78
N TYR A 41 2.51 -29.34 -13.71
CA TYR A 41 3.55 -28.64 -14.45
C TYR A 41 2.97 -27.53 -15.33
N GLN A 42 1.87 -27.80 -16.03
CA GLN A 42 1.20 -26.81 -16.86
C GLN A 42 0.65 -25.64 -16.04
N GLU A 43 -0.07 -25.93 -14.95
CA GLU A 43 -0.55 -24.89 -14.03
C GLU A 43 0.62 -24.06 -13.48
N ALA A 44 1.70 -24.71 -13.02
CA ALA A 44 2.86 -24.02 -12.46
C ALA A 44 3.52 -23.07 -13.47
N VAL A 45 3.69 -23.51 -14.72
CA VAL A 45 4.26 -22.67 -15.80
C VAL A 45 3.36 -21.47 -16.11
N GLU A 46 2.04 -21.61 -16.07
CA GLU A 46 1.11 -20.49 -16.23
C GLU A 46 1.26 -19.43 -15.12
N TYR A 47 1.55 -19.86 -13.88
CA TYR A 47 1.77 -18.94 -12.75
C TYR A 47 3.10 -18.16 -12.83
N ARG A 48 4.03 -18.53 -13.71
CA ARG A 48 5.34 -17.87 -13.85
C ARG A 48 5.21 -16.38 -14.18
N GLY A 49 4.32 -16.03 -15.11
CA GLY A 49 4.11 -14.64 -15.49
C GLY A 49 3.51 -13.79 -14.35
N LEU A 50 2.74 -14.40 -13.46
CA LEU A 50 2.23 -13.73 -12.25
C LEU A 50 3.35 -13.54 -11.22
N LEU A 51 4.17 -14.57 -10.98
CA LEU A 51 5.32 -14.51 -10.09
C LEU A 51 6.31 -13.41 -10.46
N GLU A 52 6.66 -13.29 -11.75
CA GLU A 52 7.55 -12.24 -12.26
C GLU A 52 6.98 -10.84 -12.02
N ARG A 53 5.66 -10.64 -12.22
CA ARG A 53 4.99 -9.36 -11.93
C ARG A 53 5.02 -9.02 -10.44
N TYR A 54 4.71 -9.97 -9.57
CA TYR A 54 4.75 -9.76 -8.13
C TYR A 54 6.17 -9.43 -7.63
N GLN A 55 7.18 -10.12 -8.17
CA GLN A 55 8.58 -9.82 -7.86
C GLN A 55 8.99 -8.42 -8.33
N ALA A 56 8.54 -7.98 -9.51
CA ALA A 56 8.82 -6.64 -10.03
C ALA A 56 8.22 -5.55 -9.12
N VAL A 57 6.94 -5.69 -8.75
CA VAL A 57 6.25 -4.74 -7.85
C VAL A 57 6.95 -4.65 -6.50
N LEU A 58 7.35 -5.79 -5.92
CA LEU A 58 8.02 -5.79 -4.62
C LEU A 58 9.45 -5.24 -4.69
N ARG A 59 10.19 -5.46 -5.78
CA ARG A 59 11.48 -4.81 -6.00
C ARG A 59 11.33 -3.31 -6.11
N GLU A 60 10.33 -2.83 -6.84
CA GLU A 60 10.06 -1.41 -7.00
C GLU A 60 9.65 -0.77 -5.67
N LEU A 61 8.79 -1.42 -4.87
CA LEU A 61 8.45 -0.99 -3.52
C LEU A 61 9.67 -0.87 -2.60
N ASN A 62 10.63 -1.80 -2.73
CA ASN A 62 11.86 -1.77 -1.93
C ASN A 62 12.85 -0.69 -2.42
N GLN A 63 12.97 -0.48 -3.73
CA GLN A 63 13.90 0.49 -4.33
C GLN A 63 13.41 1.94 -4.25
N SER A 64 12.09 2.15 -4.30
CA SER A 64 11.45 3.48 -4.27
C SER A 64 11.57 4.18 -2.91
N GLY A 65 12.03 3.48 -1.87
CA GLY A 65 12.10 4.03 -0.52
C GLY A 65 10.72 4.30 0.09
N LEU A 66 9.63 3.78 -0.50
CA LEU A 66 8.26 3.97 -0.03
C LEU A 66 8.07 3.48 1.42
N LEU A 67 8.70 2.37 1.78
CA LEU A 67 8.73 1.83 3.14
C LEU A 67 9.39 2.80 4.12
N GLU A 68 10.53 3.38 3.75
CA GLU A 68 11.24 4.35 4.59
C GLU A 68 10.43 5.65 4.71
N GLY A 69 9.82 6.11 3.62
CA GLY A 69 8.91 7.25 3.62
C GLY A 69 7.69 7.02 4.52
N TYR A 70 7.13 5.81 4.52
CA TYR A 70 6.03 5.43 5.40
C TYR A 70 6.45 5.34 6.88
N ARG A 71 7.66 4.83 7.15
CA ARG A 71 8.23 4.80 8.50
C ARG A 71 8.45 6.20 9.04
N GLU A 72 8.97 7.10 8.22
CA GLU A 72 9.19 8.48 8.61
C GLU A 72 7.87 9.22 8.83
N LEU A 73 6.87 8.99 7.98
CA LEU A 73 5.50 9.49 8.18
C LEU A 73 4.95 9.05 9.54
N ALA A 74 5.06 7.75 9.88
CA ALA A 74 4.61 7.21 11.16
C ALA A 74 5.37 7.83 12.36
N ARG A 75 6.67 8.10 12.22
CA ARG A 75 7.49 8.78 13.24
C ARG A 75 7.14 10.25 13.42
N GLN A 76 6.80 10.94 12.35
CA GLN A 76 6.48 12.38 12.38
C GLN A 76 5.04 12.65 12.83
N LEU A 77 4.13 11.70 12.65
CA LEU A 77 2.71 11.82 12.99
C LEU A 77 2.45 12.37 14.41
N PRO A 78 3.12 11.88 15.48
CA PRO A 78 2.98 12.44 16.82
C PRO A 78 3.45 13.90 16.93
N ARG A 79 4.50 14.28 16.19
CA ARG A 79 5.00 15.67 16.17
C ARG A 79 4.03 16.60 15.48
N VAL A 80 3.46 16.17 14.35
CA VAL A 80 2.42 16.95 13.63
C VAL A 80 1.18 17.09 14.51
N ARG A 81 0.80 16.06 15.27
CA ARG A 81 -0.31 16.10 16.22
C ARG A 81 -0.07 17.14 17.31
N ALA A 82 1.12 17.14 17.93
CA ALA A 82 1.49 18.11 18.94
C ALA A 82 1.51 19.55 18.38
N ALA A 83 2.03 19.75 17.17
CA ALA A 83 2.03 21.05 16.51
C ALA A 83 0.60 21.58 16.23
N LEU A 84 -0.32 20.69 15.84
CA LEU A 84 -1.72 21.05 15.65
C LEU A 84 -2.41 21.41 16.99
N GLU A 85 -2.11 20.70 18.07
CA GLU A 85 -2.59 21.03 19.41
C GLU A 85 -2.06 22.38 19.91
N ASP A 86 -0.77 22.68 19.68
CA ASP A 86 -0.19 23.97 20.02
C ASP A 86 -0.78 25.10 19.17
N TYR A 87 -0.98 24.86 17.87
CA TYR A 87 -1.70 25.79 16.99
C TYR A 87 -3.11 26.05 17.50
N ARG A 88 -3.85 25.02 17.93
CA ARG A 88 -5.17 25.16 18.55
C ARG A 88 -5.16 25.98 19.83
N ARG A 89 -4.14 25.82 20.68
CA ARG A 89 -4.00 26.66 21.88
C ARG A 89 -3.77 28.13 21.50
N VAL A 90 -2.93 28.39 20.50
CA VAL A 90 -2.69 29.76 20.00
C VAL A 90 -3.95 30.34 19.39
N LEU A 91 -4.68 29.58 18.59
CA LEU A 91 -5.99 29.96 18.03
C LEU A 91 -7.04 30.17 19.13
N GLY A 92 -7.03 29.35 20.17
CA GLY A 92 -7.90 29.48 21.34
C GLY A 92 -7.60 30.74 22.14
N ASN A 93 -6.32 31.08 22.33
CA ASN A 93 -5.95 32.37 22.94
C ASN A 93 -6.31 33.56 22.03
N ALA A 94 -6.12 33.40 20.71
CA ALA A 94 -6.59 34.35 19.72
C ALA A 94 -8.12 34.39 19.61
N SER A 95 -8.85 33.41 20.17
CA SER A 95 -10.31 33.37 20.09
C SER A 95 -10.98 34.44 20.96
N GLN A 96 -10.30 34.91 22.02
CA GLN A 96 -10.71 36.13 22.74
C GLN A 96 -10.63 37.36 21.82
N ALA A 97 -9.57 37.45 21.01
CA ALA A 97 -9.49 38.47 19.97
C ALA A 97 -10.49 38.21 18.84
N ALA A 98 -10.81 36.95 18.52
CA ALA A 98 -11.79 36.60 17.49
C ALA A 98 -13.21 36.98 17.87
N ALA A 99 -13.65 36.71 19.10
CA ALA A 99 -14.93 37.18 19.61
C ALA A 99 -15.02 38.71 19.60
N THR A 100 -13.93 39.38 20.00
CA THR A 100 -13.81 40.85 19.91
C THR A 100 -13.89 41.34 18.46
N ILE A 101 -13.18 40.69 17.52
CA ILE A 101 -13.20 41.02 16.09
C ILE A 101 -14.58 40.78 15.48
N GLU A 102 -15.28 39.73 15.90
CA GLU A 102 -16.65 39.42 15.46
C GLU A 102 -17.65 40.46 16.00
N GLU A 103 -17.55 40.84 17.26
CA GLU A 103 -18.32 41.95 17.84
C GLU A 103 -18.05 43.26 17.10
N PHE A 104 -16.78 43.60 16.85
CA PHE A 104 -16.38 44.78 16.09
C PHE A 104 -16.88 44.72 14.65
N TYR A 105 -16.78 43.57 13.98
CA TYR A 105 -17.30 43.37 12.63
C TYR A 105 -18.82 43.59 12.58
N ASN A 106 -19.57 43.01 13.52
CA ASN A 106 -21.01 43.19 13.62
C ASN A 106 -21.40 44.66 13.89
N LEU A 107 -20.61 45.36 14.69
CA LEU A 107 -20.76 46.80 14.95
C LEU A 107 -20.51 47.64 13.69
N THR A 108 -19.36 47.46 13.03
CA THR A 108 -18.96 48.24 11.83
C THR A 108 -19.82 47.92 10.62
N HIS A 109 -20.41 46.73 10.55
CA HIS A 109 -21.32 46.32 9.48
C HIS A 109 -22.80 46.52 9.83
N SER A 110 -23.11 47.07 11.02
CA SER A 110 -24.50 47.33 11.42
C SER A 110 -25.19 48.37 10.54
N SER A 111 -26.53 48.32 10.49
CA SER A 111 -27.33 49.31 9.75
C SER A 111 -27.10 50.73 10.29
N TRP A 112 -26.95 50.88 11.60
CA TRP A 112 -26.71 52.18 12.22
C TRP A 112 -25.33 52.73 11.85
N TYR A 113 -24.27 51.93 11.95
CA TYR A 113 -22.91 52.37 11.63
C TYR A 113 -22.79 52.83 10.17
N ASN A 114 -23.32 52.04 9.23
CA ASN A 114 -23.36 52.38 7.82
C ASN A 114 -24.15 53.68 7.55
N LYS A 115 -25.28 53.90 8.25
CA LYS A 115 -26.07 55.14 8.13
C LYS A 115 -25.30 56.34 8.67
N THR A 116 -24.66 56.20 9.84
CA THR A 116 -23.86 57.26 10.47
C THR A 116 -22.66 57.63 9.60
N MET A 117 -21.93 56.65 9.07
CA MET A 117 -20.81 56.88 8.15
C MET A 117 -21.26 57.63 6.89
N LYS A 118 -22.35 57.18 6.24
CA LYS A 118 -22.91 57.87 5.05
C LYS A 118 -23.40 59.28 5.36
N MET A 119 -24.00 59.47 6.53
CA MET A 119 -24.44 60.79 6.99
C MET A 119 -23.24 61.70 7.18
N LEU A 120 -22.21 61.29 7.92
CA LEU A 120 -20.99 62.07 8.14
C LEU A 120 -20.27 62.42 6.82
N ALA A 121 -20.16 61.45 5.89
CA ALA A 121 -19.61 61.69 4.56
C ALA A 121 -20.45 62.70 3.75
N GLY A 122 -21.78 62.59 3.79
CA GLY A 122 -22.70 63.51 3.11
C GLY A 122 -22.70 64.92 3.72
N LEU A 123 -22.52 65.03 5.04
CA LEU A 123 -22.42 66.30 5.76
C LEU A 123 -21.10 67.03 5.44
N ALA A 124 -20.00 66.29 5.25
CA ALA A 124 -18.71 66.86 4.88
C ALA A 124 -18.70 67.46 3.46
N GLY A 125 -19.52 66.93 2.55
CA GLY A 125 -19.62 67.38 1.15
C GLY A 125 -20.70 68.43 0.85
N ASN A 126 -21.52 68.85 1.84
CA ASN A 126 -22.65 69.76 1.59
C ASN A 126 -22.62 71.02 2.49
N PRO A 127 -22.48 72.23 1.92
CA PRO A 127 -22.32 73.47 2.67
C PRO A 127 -23.55 73.89 3.49
N ILE A 128 -24.76 73.45 3.12
CA ILE A 128 -25.98 73.75 3.90
C ILE A 128 -26.02 72.90 5.17
N LEU A 129 -25.56 71.66 5.08
CA LEU A 129 -25.49 70.71 6.19
C LEU A 129 -24.31 70.97 7.13
N ALA A 130 -23.24 71.60 6.65
CA ALA A 130 -22.11 72.09 7.45
C ALA A 130 -22.53 73.06 8.58
N VAL A 131 -23.56 73.88 8.33
CA VAL A 131 -24.13 74.81 9.33
C VAL A 131 -24.86 74.05 10.45
N LEU A 132 -25.54 72.95 10.10
CA LEU A 132 -26.17 72.04 11.07
C LEU A 132 -25.13 71.28 11.92
N LEU A 133 -24.03 70.85 11.31
CA LEU A 133 -22.89 70.21 11.99
C LEU A 133 -22.30 71.10 13.09
N ARG A 134 -21.99 72.35 12.74
CA ARG A 134 -21.35 73.30 13.66
C ARG A 134 -22.28 73.71 14.80
N SER A 135 -23.58 73.85 14.53
CA SER A 135 -24.57 74.32 15.51
C SER A 135 -25.08 73.24 16.47
N LYS A 136 -25.22 71.98 16.02
CA LYS A 136 -25.76 70.89 16.87
C LYS A 136 -24.70 69.96 17.45
N LEU A 137 -23.58 69.77 16.77
CA LEU A 137 -22.60 68.73 17.11
C LEU A 137 -21.21 69.32 17.42
N GLY A 138 -20.99 70.62 17.20
CA GLY A 138 -19.69 71.27 17.43
C GLY A 138 -18.57 70.76 16.51
N LEU A 139 -18.92 69.95 15.50
CA LEU A 139 -17.99 69.35 14.55
C LEU A 139 -17.90 70.22 13.30
N ASP A 140 -16.69 70.46 12.81
CA ASP A 140 -16.50 71.08 11.49
C ASP A 140 -16.58 70.02 10.37
N THR A 141 -16.65 70.48 9.12
CA THR A 141 -16.78 69.60 7.95
C THR A 141 -15.57 68.69 7.74
N GLN A 142 -14.38 69.15 8.16
CA GLN A 142 -13.14 68.38 8.11
C GLN A 142 -13.18 67.21 9.09
N ALA A 143 -13.58 67.47 10.34
CA ALA A 143 -13.70 66.45 11.37
C ALA A 143 -14.79 65.42 11.05
N ALA A 144 -15.92 65.85 10.48
CA ALA A 144 -16.97 64.93 10.00
C ALA A 144 -16.47 64.03 8.86
N GLY A 145 -15.70 64.58 7.91
CA GLY A 145 -15.09 63.82 6.82
C GLY A 145 -14.03 62.82 7.32
N LEU A 146 -13.19 63.26 8.27
CA LEU A 146 -12.15 62.42 8.88
C LEU A 146 -12.76 61.26 9.68
N LEU A 147 -13.84 61.51 10.43
CA LEU A 147 -14.59 60.49 11.15
C LEU A 147 -15.24 59.48 10.19
N ALA A 148 -15.82 59.94 9.08
CA ALA A 148 -16.38 59.03 8.08
C ALA A 148 -15.31 58.15 7.43
N ALA A 149 -14.13 58.70 7.14
CA ALA A 149 -13.00 57.96 6.59
C ALA A 149 -12.46 56.92 7.60
N LEU A 150 -12.25 57.32 8.86
CA LEU A 150 -11.88 56.40 9.95
C LEU A 150 -12.90 55.28 10.12
N MET A 151 -14.20 55.59 10.02
CA MET A 151 -15.25 54.59 10.12
C MET A 151 -15.21 53.59 8.96
N ALA A 152 -14.94 54.05 7.74
CA ALA A 152 -14.81 53.20 6.55
C ALA A 152 -13.58 52.30 6.63
N GLU A 153 -12.44 52.85 7.07
CA GLU A 153 -11.20 52.11 7.25
C GLU A 153 -11.35 51.03 8.34
N ALA A 154 -11.98 51.35 9.47
CA ALA A 154 -12.30 50.37 10.50
C ALA A 154 -13.25 49.26 10.00
N GLN A 155 -14.19 49.58 9.11
CA GLN A 155 -15.07 48.59 8.48
C GLN A 155 -14.27 47.65 7.55
N GLU A 156 -13.32 48.18 6.78
CA GLU A 156 -12.45 47.37 5.92
C GLU A 156 -11.52 46.46 6.73
N ASP A 157 -10.89 46.99 7.78
CA ASP A 157 -9.96 46.25 8.61
C ASP A 157 -10.64 45.13 9.40
N THR A 158 -11.84 45.39 9.93
CA THR A 158 -12.65 44.34 10.58
C THR A 158 -13.07 43.24 9.60
N ALA A 159 -13.36 43.58 8.34
CA ALA A 159 -13.64 42.58 7.30
C ALA A 159 -12.41 41.73 6.93
N LYS A 160 -11.22 42.33 6.85
CA LYS A 160 -9.96 41.59 6.64
C LYS A 160 -9.68 40.65 7.82
N ALA A 161 -9.83 41.14 9.04
CA ALA A 161 -9.61 40.37 10.25
C ALA A 161 -10.57 39.17 10.38
N ALA A 162 -11.86 39.36 10.07
CA ALA A 162 -12.85 38.29 10.04
C ALA A 162 -12.49 37.18 9.03
N LYS A 163 -12.07 37.56 7.81
CA LYS A 163 -11.60 36.59 6.79
C LYS A 163 -10.37 35.81 7.23
N ILE A 164 -9.43 36.46 7.91
CA ILE A 164 -8.23 35.78 8.45
C ILE A 164 -8.63 34.74 9.48
N ILE A 165 -9.53 35.07 10.42
CA ILE A 165 -10.01 34.12 11.43
C ILE A 165 -10.73 32.94 10.79
N GLU A 166 -11.61 33.19 9.82
CA GLU A 166 -12.34 32.15 9.10
C GLU A 166 -11.38 31.20 8.37
N ALA A 167 -10.36 31.75 7.69
CA ALA A 167 -9.32 30.96 7.03
C ALA A 167 -8.50 30.10 8.02
N LEU A 168 -8.12 30.67 9.16
CA LEU A 168 -7.36 29.97 10.21
C LEU A 168 -8.17 28.82 10.84
N GLN A 169 -9.47 29.02 11.06
CA GLN A 169 -10.38 27.97 11.54
C GLN A 169 -10.63 26.88 10.49
N GLY A 170 -10.71 27.26 9.20
CA GLY A 170 -10.86 26.31 8.09
C GLY A 170 -9.64 25.38 7.96
N LEU A 171 -8.43 25.92 8.12
CA LEU A 171 -7.17 25.17 8.13
C LEU A 171 -7.11 24.12 9.25
N ASP A 172 -7.57 24.47 10.46
CA ASP A 172 -7.59 23.55 11.61
C ASP A 172 -8.46 22.30 11.32
N ARG A 173 -9.67 22.50 10.79
CA ARG A 173 -10.61 21.41 10.48
C ARG A 173 -10.07 20.47 9.40
N GLN A 174 -9.42 21.01 8.38
CA GLN A 174 -8.83 20.19 7.32
C GLN A 174 -7.62 19.41 7.84
N ALA A 175 -6.72 20.07 8.57
CA ALA A 175 -5.55 19.44 9.16
C ALA A 175 -5.93 18.28 10.09
N GLU A 176 -6.98 18.44 10.91
CA GLU A 176 -7.49 17.37 11.79
C GLU A 176 -8.01 16.17 11.00
N LYS A 177 -8.78 16.40 9.92
CA LYS A 177 -9.26 15.32 9.05
C LYS A 177 -8.12 14.52 8.43
N TYR A 178 -7.11 15.22 7.89
CA TYR A 178 -5.95 14.56 7.29
C TYR A 178 -5.16 13.79 8.34
N LEU A 179 -4.92 14.38 9.50
CA LEU A 179 -4.16 13.76 10.58
C LEU A 179 -4.88 12.52 11.15
N ALA A 180 -6.20 12.58 11.31
CA ALA A 180 -7.00 11.42 11.72
C ALA A 180 -6.93 10.29 10.69
N THR A 181 -7.00 10.63 9.40
CA THR A 181 -6.90 9.64 8.31
C THR A 181 -5.51 8.98 8.29
N LEU A 182 -4.45 9.78 8.37
CA LEU A 182 -3.07 9.26 8.40
C LEU A 182 -2.80 8.43 9.66
N SER A 183 -3.28 8.88 10.82
CA SER A 183 -3.17 8.13 12.08
C SER A 183 -3.80 6.75 11.95
N ARG A 184 -5.03 6.71 11.40
CA ARG A 184 -5.75 5.45 11.18
C ARG A 184 -4.99 4.50 10.26
N ILE A 185 -4.42 5.01 9.16
CA ILE A 185 -3.60 4.20 8.25
C ILE A 185 -2.39 3.60 8.99
N VAL A 186 -1.72 4.38 9.83
CA VAL A 186 -0.55 3.92 10.61
C VAL A 186 -0.93 2.95 11.73
N GLU A 187 -2.09 3.12 12.34
CA GLU A 187 -2.62 2.20 13.37
C GLU A 187 -3.08 0.86 12.77
N GLU A 188 -3.77 0.89 11.63
CA GLU A 188 -4.25 -0.31 10.94
C GLU A 188 -3.09 -1.11 10.33
N LEU A 189 -2.07 -0.42 9.80
CA LEU A 189 -0.95 -1.02 9.10
C LEU A 189 0.41 -0.49 9.60
N PRO A 190 0.82 -0.79 10.84
CA PRO A 190 2.05 -0.25 11.39
C PRO A 190 3.27 -0.65 10.54
N PRO A 191 4.29 0.23 10.44
CA PRO A 191 5.42 0.03 9.54
C PRO A 191 6.14 -1.31 9.78
N ASP A 192 6.30 -1.73 11.05
CA ASP A 192 6.95 -3.01 11.38
C ASP A 192 6.10 -4.23 10.98
N ARG A 193 4.78 -4.08 10.85
CA ARG A 193 3.91 -5.14 10.32
C ARG A 193 4.01 -5.20 8.80
N LEU A 194 3.96 -4.04 8.14
CA LEU A 194 4.15 -3.94 6.70
C LEU A 194 5.51 -4.50 6.24
N GLU A 195 6.59 -4.19 6.96
CA GLU A 195 7.93 -4.74 6.70
C GLU A 195 7.96 -6.26 6.80
N ARG A 196 7.34 -6.83 7.84
CA ARG A 196 7.27 -8.28 8.02
C ARG A 196 6.44 -8.95 6.93
N ASP A 197 5.28 -8.40 6.60
CA ASP A 197 4.39 -8.96 5.58
C ASP A 197 5.06 -8.92 4.20
N LEU A 198 5.78 -7.83 3.87
CA LEU A 198 6.58 -7.71 2.64
C LEU A 198 7.75 -8.69 2.62
N ALA A 199 8.49 -8.84 3.73
CA ALA A 199 9.59 -9.79 3.84
C ALA A 199 9.09 -11.24 3.68
N GLN A 200 7.94 -11.57 4.26
CA GLN A 200 7.31 -12.88 4.14
C GLN A 200 6.84 -13.14 2.69
N ALA A 201 6.22 -12.15 2.04
CA ALA A 201 5.82 -12.25 0.64
C ALA A 201 7.04 -12.46 -0.28
N LEU A 202 8.13 -11.72 -0.06
CA LEU A 202 9.39 -11.90 -0.79
C LEU A 202 9.97 -13.30 -0.59
N GLY A 203 9.97 -13.81 0.64
CA GLY A 203 10.41 -15.16 0.95
C GLY A 203 9.58 -16.22 0.20
N ALA A 204 8.25 -16.11 0.26
CA ALA A 204 7.34 -17.01 -0.43
C ALA A 204 7.53 -17.00 -1.96
N LEU A 205 7.76 -15.83 -2.56
CA LEU A 205 8.02 -15.71 -3.99
C LEU A 205 9.37 -16.33 -4.39
N GLN A 206 10.42 -16.20 -3.55
CA GLN A 206 11.70 -16.86 -3.80
C GLN A 206 11.60 -18.38 -3.70
N GLU A 207 10.79 -18.90 -2.77
CA GLU A 207 10.53 -20.33 -2.66
C GLU A 207 9.73 -20.85 -3.86
N ALA A 208 8.71 -20.12 -4.30
CA ALA A 208 7.93 -20.45 -5.49
C ALA A 208 8.80 -20.44 -6.76
N ASP A 209 9.71 -19.48 -6.90
CA ASP A 209 10.66 -19.40 -8.02
C ASP A 209 11.63 -20.59 -8.03
N LYS A 210 12.17 -20.97 -6.87
CA LYS A 210 12.99 -22.19 -6.72
C LYS A 210 12.20 -23.45 -7.04
N ALA A 211 10.93 -23.53 -6.64
CA ALA A 211 10.07 -24.67 -6.93
C ALA A 211 9.80 -24.79 -8.43
N LEU A 212 9.53 -23.67 -9.11
CA LEU A 212 9.39 -23.61 -10.56
C LEU A 212 10.66 -24.04 -11.29
N ALA A 213 11.83 -23.53 -10.88
CA ALA A 213 13.10 -23.91 -11.49
C ALA A 213 13.32 -25.44 -11.40
N ARG A 214 13.00 -26.07 -10.26
CA ARG A 214 13.08 -27.52 -10.08
C ARG A 214 12.09 -28.30 -10.96
N LEU A 215 10.90 -27.76 -11.17
CA LEU A 215 9.91 -28.33 -12.08
C LEU A 215 10.43 -28.27 -13.53
N GLU A 216 11.00 -27.13 -13.95
CA GLU A 216 11.57 -26.92 -15.29
C GLU A 216 12.77 -27.81 -15.60
N GLU A 217 13.58 -28.17 -14.60
CA GLU A 217 14.66 -29.15 -14.76
C GLU A 217 14.15 -30.57 -15.05
N ASN A 218 12.91 -30.87 -14.67
CA ASN A 218 12.26 -32.17 -14.78
C ASN A 218 10.91 -32.06 -15.49
N PRO A 219 10.86 -31.67 -16.78
CA PRO A 219 9.60 -31.59 -17.51
C PRO A 219 8.95 -32.98 -17.63
N PRO A 220 7.62 -33.05 -17.79
CA PRO A 220 6.87 -34.31 -17.83
C PRO A 220 7.45 -35.29 -18.88
N GLY A 221 7.81 -34.79 -20.07
CA GLY A 221 8.42 -35.63 -21.12
C GLY A 221 9.76 -36.27 -20.72
N LYS A 222 10.57 -35.62 -19.88
CA LYS A 222 11.83 -36.18 -19.37
C LYS A 222 11.58 -37.26 -18.31
N LEU A 223 10.54 -37.11 -17.50
CA LEU A 223 10.12 -38.13 -16.54
C LEU A 223 9.46 -39.32 -17.25
N GLU A 224 8.62 -39.08 -18.24
CA GLU A 224 8.05 -40.13 -19.10
C GLU A 224 9.17 -40.94 -19.77
N ALA A 225 10.18 -40.28 -20.36
CA ALA A 225 11.32 -40.93 -20.98
C ALA A 225 12.15 -41.76 -19.99
N ARG A 226 12.36 -41.27 -18.76
CA ARG A 226 13.01 -42.03 -17.68
C ARG A 226 12.18 -43.24 -17.27
N GLY A 227 10.86 -43.09 -17.14
CA GLY A 227 9.92 -44.18 -16.82
C GLY A 227 9.98 -45.29 -17.88
N LEU A 228 9.95 -44.90 -19.16
CA LEU A 228 10.09 -45.83 -20.29
C LEU A 228 11.46 -46.52 -20.32
N ALA A 229 12.55 -45.79 -20.05
CA ALA A 229 13.89 -46.38 -20.01
C ALA A 229 14.05 -47.38 -18.86
N ILE A 230 13.52 -47.07 -17.68
CA ILE A 230 13.51 -47.97 -16.51
C ILE A 230 12.64 -49.20 -16.79
N LEU A 231 11.48 -49.01 -17.42
CA LEU A 231 10.60 -50.09 -17.82
C LEU A 231 11.27 -51.02 -18.84
N ALA A 232 11.88 -50.47 -19.88
CA ALA A 232 12.62 -51.23 -20.89
C ALA A 232 13.80 -52.00 -20.28
N ALA A 233 14.55 -51.38 -19.37
CA ALA A 233 15.63 -52.02 -18.63
C ALA A 233 15.11 -53.15 -17.73
N GLY A 234 14.00 -52.94 -17.01
CA GLY A 234 13.37 -53.95 -16.17
C GLY A 234 12.88 -55.17 -16.96
N LEU A 235 12.21 -54.93 -18.10
CA LEU A 235 11.77 -55.99 -19.02
C LEU A 235 12.95 -56.75 -19.63
N ALA A 236 14.01 -56.06 -20.04
CA ALA A 236 15.21 -56.69 -20.58
C ALA A 236 15.91 -57.57 -19.53
N LEU A 237 15.99 -57.10 -18.28
CA LEU A 237 16.62 -57.84 -17.18
C LEU A 237 15.79 -59.07 -16.78
N ALA A 238 14.46 -58.94 -16.74
CA ALA A 238 13.55 -60.06 -16.50
C ALA A 238 13.60 -61.09 -17.64
N GLY A 239 13.62 -60.65 -18.90
CA GLY A 239 13.76 -61.52 -20.08
C GLY A 239 15.10 -62.25 -20.12
N ALA A 240 16.20 -61.57 -19.80
CA ALA A 240 17.52 -62.19 -19.69
C ALA A 240 17.58 -63.22 -18.55
N GLY A 241 16.97 -62.91 -17.39
CA GLY A 241 16.84 -63.85 -16.28
C GLY A 241 16.02 -65.09 -16.65
N ALA A 242 14.90 -64.92 -17.37
CA ALA A 242 14.07 -66.03 -17.85
C ALA A 242 14.80 -66.91 -18.89
N LEU A 243 15.54 -66.31 -19.83
CA LEU A 243 16.37 -67.05 -20.78
C LEU A 243 17.50 -67.84 -20.11
N LEU A 244 18.12 -67.27 -19.06
CA LEU A 244 19.13 -67.95 -18.26
C LEU A 244 18.53 -69.12 -17.47
N ALA A 245 17.33 -68.94 -16.89
CA ALA A 245 16.60 -70.01 -16.21
C ALA A 245 16.26 -71.15 -17.19
N LEU A 246 15.77 -70.84 -18.39
CA LEU A 246 15.44 -71.85 -19.41
C LEU A 246 16.69 -72.60 -19.91
N ARG A 247 17.82 -71.92 -20.14
CA ARG A 247 19.04 -72.55 -20.66
C ARG A 247 19.84 -73.35 -19.63
N ARG A 248 19.76 -73.03 -18.33
CA ARG A 248 20.61 -73.64 -17.29
C ARG A 248 19.85 -74.39 -16.20
N CYS A 249 18.53 -74.19 -16.08
CA CYS A 249 17.68 -74.78 -15.06
C CYS A 249 16.46 -75.52 -15.64
N GLY A 250 16.27 -75.51 -16.97
CA GLY A 250 15.36 -76.43 -17.66
C GLY A 250 15.88 -77.88 -17.62
N PRO A 251 15.00 -78.88 -17.79
CA PRO A 251 15.40 -80.29 -17.78
C PRO A 251 16.48 -80.63 -18.81
#